data_AF-X6HMP2-F1
#
_entry.id   AF-X6HMP2-F1
#
_cell.length_a   1.000
_cell.length_b   1.000
_cell.length_c   1.000
_cell.angle_alpha   90.00
_cell.angle_beta   90.00
_cell.angle_gamma   90.00
#
_symmetry.space_group_name_H-M   'P 1'
#
loop_
_entity.id
_entity.type
_entity.pdbx_description
1 polymer ?
#
loop_
_entity_poly.entity_id
_entity_poly.type
_entity_poly.pdbx_seq_one_letter_code
_entity_poly.pdbx_strand_id
1 'polypeptide(L)'
;MFSSIVEARIAKTQRYFKSRETFMADLVKDIAAFVRYCAKKGVKPAVRLNGTSDIQWEVAHPCTRQGVTYTSIFAAFPEVQFYDYTKVYKRAYRALPSNYSLTLSYSAANEAYANAVIDTANETGANVAIVYRTKALRNQFVEDGAHYLGRVGFGLRAMKREVIDGDETDMRFTDKLGVIVGLYAKGPAKRDTSGFVVG
;
A
#
# COMPACT_ATOMS: atom_id res chain seq x y z
N MET A 1 -12.36 -23.52 5.34
CA MET A 1 -13.45 -22.67 4.83
C MET A 1 -12.88 -21.29 4.48
N PHE A 2 -12.38 -21.13 3.24
CA PHE A 2 -11.75 -19.89 2.72
C PHE A 2 -12.14 -19.60 1.25
N SER A 3 -13.10 -20.34 0.67
CA SER A 3 -13.36 -20.31 -0.79
C SER A 3 -13.96 -19.00 -1.28
N SER A 4 -14.94 -18.41 -0.56
CA SER A 4 -15.68 -17.24 -1.05
C SER A 4 -14.84 -15.97 -1.23
N ILE A 5 -13.89 -15.68 -0.33
CA ILE A 5 -13.06 -14.46 -0.40
C ILE A 5 -12.02 -14.57 -1.52
N VAL A 6 -11.39 -15.74 -1.66
CA VAL A 6 -10.38 -15.97 -2.70
C VAL A 6 -11.05 -15.96 -4.08
N GLU A 7 -12.19 -16.65 -4.23
CA GLU A 7 -12.99 -16.65 -5.45
C GLU A 7 -13.48 -15.25 -5.80
N ALA A 8 -13.97 -14.48 -4.82
CA ALA A 8 -14.39 -13.10 -5.04
C ALA A 8 -13.22 -12.21 -5.53
N ARG A 9 -12.00 -12.38 -4.99
CA ARG A 9 -10.82 -11.67 -5.45
C ARG A 9 -10.45 -12.05 -6.88
N ILE A 10 -10.45 -13.34 -7.20
CA ILE A 10 -10.20 -13.84 -8.56
C ILE A 10 -11.24 -13.27 -9.52
N ALA A 11 -12.53 -13.35 -9.18
CA ALA A 11 -13.61 -12.83 -10.00
C ALA A 11 -13.51 -11.32 -10.26
N LYS A 12 -13.12 -10.54 -9.24
CA LYS A 12 -12.86 -9.08 -9.41
C LYS A 12 -11.71 -8.83 -10.37
N THR A 13 -10.60 -9.56 -10.23
CA THR A 13 -9.45 -9.46 -11.15
C THR A 13 -9.85 -9.83 -12.57
N GLN A 14 -10.59 -10.93 -12.77
CA GLN A 14 -11.06 -11.33 -14.09
C GLN A 14 -12.02 -10.31 -14.70
N ARG A 15 -12.91 -9.72 -13.89
CA ARG A 15 -13.80 -8.64 -14.34
C ARG A 15 -13.01 -7.42 -14.80
N TYR A 16 -11.99 -7.03 -14.05
CA TYR A 16 -11.10 -5.91 -14.40
C TYR A 16 -10.44 -6.13 -15.77
N PHE A 17 -9.97 -7.35 -16.06
CA PHE A 17 -9.36 -7.67 -17.36
C PHE A 17 -10.37 -7.81 -18.50
N LYS A 18 -11.55 -8.39 -18.24
CA LYS A 18 -12.58 -8.63 -19.26
C LYS A 18 -13.25 -7.34 -19.72
N SER A 19 -13.58 -6.44 -18.79
CA SER A 19 -14.17 -5.15 -19.11
C SER A 19 -13.76 -4.11 -18.07
N ARG A 20 -12.70 -3.36 -18.40
CA ARG A 20 -12.19 -2.30 -17.54
C ARG A 20 -13.18 -1.16 -17.41
N GLU A 21 -13.92 -0.82 -18.46
CA GLU A 21 -14.95 0.22 -18.41
C GLU A 21 -16.06 -0.15 -17.41
N THR A 22 -16.64 -1.34 -17.53
CA THR A 22 -17.68 -1.80 -16.60
C THR A 22 -17.15 -1.91 -15.17
N PHE A 23 -15.91 -2.40 -14.99
CA PHE A 23 -15.28 -2.45 -13.68
C PHE A 23 -15.15 -1.05 -13.05
N MET A 24 -14.70 -0.06 -13.83
CA MET A 24 -14.58 1.31 -13.34
C MET A 24 -15.94 1.92 -13.01
N ALA A 25 -16.99 1.65 -13.79
CA ALA A 25 -18.35 2.10 -13.49
C ALA A 25 -18.88 1.50 -12.17
N ASP A 26 -18.66 0.19 -11.94
CA ASP A 26 -19.00 -0.47 -10.68
C ASP A 26 -18.21 0.16 -9.51
N LEU A 27 -16.91 0.38 -9.67
CA LEU A 27 -16.05 0.98 -8.65
C LEU A 27 -16.52 2.40 -8.28
N VAL A 28 -16.87 3.24 -9.27
CA VAL A 28 -17.43 4.57 -9.05
C VAL A 28 -18.72 4.49 -8.23
N LYS A 29 -19.62 3.55 -8.56
CA LYS A 29 -20.89 3.35 -7.84
C LYS A 29 -20.64 2.97 -6.38
N ASP A 30 -19.71 2.06 -6.12
CA ASP A 30 -19.35 1.60 -4.79
C ASP A 30 -18.74 2.72 -3.94
N ILE A 31 -17.78 3.47 -4.50
CA ILE A 31 -17.16 4.60 -3.80
C ILE A 31 -18.19 5.70 -3.54
N ALA A 32 -19.07 6.01 -4.48
CA ALA A 32 -20.13 7.00 -4.26
C ALA A 32 -21.09 6.57 -3.14
N ALA A 33 -21.41 5.28 -3.03
CA ALA A 33 -22.21 4.75 -1.92
C ALA A 33 -21.46 4.87 -0.59
N PHE A 34 -20.16 4.57 -0.57
CA PHE A 34 -19.32 4.71 0.61
C PHE A 34 -19.20 6.17 1.07
N VAL A 35 -19.03 7.13 0.15
CA VAL A 35 -19.03 8.56 0.45
C VAL A 35 -20.34 8.98 1.12
N ARG A 36 -21.50 8.56 0.60
CA ARG A 36 -22.80 8.86 1.23
C ARG A 36 -22.91 8.24 2.63
N TYR A 37 -22.40 7.03 2.82
CA TYR A 37 -22.38 6.37 4.12
C TYR A 37 -21.52 7.13 5.14
N CYS A 38 -20.30 7.52 4.75
CA CYS A 38 -19.39 8.31 5.58
C CYS A 38 -19.96 9.68 5.92
N ALA A 39 -20.60 10.36 4.96
CA ALA A 39 -21.25 11.65 5.17
C ALA A 39 -22.35 11.57 6.24
N LYS A 40 -23.19 10.52 6.22
CA LYS A 40 -24.23 10.28 7.25
C LYS A 40 -23.65 10.07 8.65
N LYS A 41 -22.39 9.67 8.76
CA LYS A 41 -21.69 9.39 10.01
C LYS A 41 -20.73 10.50 10.43
N GLY A 42 -20.60 11.57 9.64
CA GLY A 42 -19.67 12.67 9.93
C GLY A 42 -18.20 12.27 9.90
N VAL A 43 -17.82 11.23 9.14
CA VAL A 43 -16.44 10.76 9.03
C VAL A 43 -15.89 10.95 7.62
N LYS A 44 -14.58 11.18 7.49
CA LYS A 44 -13.92 11.27 6.18
C LYS A 44 -13.78 9.87 5.55
N PRO A 45 -14.18 9.65 4.29
CA PRO A 45 -13.99 8.37 3.62
C PRO A 45 -12.51 8.14 3.30
N ALA A 46 -12.00 6.95 3.62
CA ALA A 46 -10.67 6.50 3.24
C ALA A 46 -10.73 5.12 2.55
N VAL A 47 -10.08 4.98 1.39
CA VAL A 47 -10.20 3.80 0.53
C VAL A 47 -8.83 3.26 0.12
N ARG A 48 -8.61 1.97 0.40
CA ARG A 48 -7.50 1.20 -0.14
C ARG A 48 -7.96 0.41 -1.36
N LEU A 49 -7.42 0.73 -2.53
CA LEU A 49 -7.86 0.13 -3.80
C LEU A 49 -7.18 -1.23 -4.03
N ASN A 50 -5.90 -1.34 -3.67
CA ASN A 50 -5.11 -2.55 -3.79
C ASN A 50 -5.14 -3.38 -2.50
N GLY A 51 -5.70 -4.58 -2.59
CA GLY A 51 -5.59 -5.60 -1.55
C GLY A 51 -4.39 -6.52 -1.78
N THR A 52 -4.52 -7.41 -2.77
CA THR A 52 -3.46 -8.35 -3.20
C THR A 52 -2.89 -8.02 -4.58
N SER A 53 -3.52 -7.08 -5.30
CA SER A 53 -3.03 -6.53 -6.56
C SER A 53 -2.04 -5.40 -6.33
N ASP A 54 -1.36 -4.97 -7.39
CA ASP A 54 -0.54 -3.76 -7.40
C ASP A 54 -0.86 -2.93 -8.66
N ILE A 55 -2.15 -2.64 -8.85
CA ILE A 55 -2.64 -1.85 -9.98
C ILE A 55 -2.22 -0.39 -9.75
N GLN A 56 -1.60 0.19 -10.77
CA GLN A 56 -1.18 1.59 -10.80
C GLN A 56 -2.40 2.47 -11.16
N TRP A 57 -3.33 2.62 -10.23
CA TRP A 57 -4.59 3.36 -10.42
C TRP A 57 -4.41 4.83 -10.86
N GLU A 58 -3.21 5.38 -10.66
CA GLU A 58 -2.82 6.71 -11.09
C GLU A 58 -2.50 6.80 -12.58
N VAL A 59 -2.56 5.70 -13.34
CA VAL A 59 -2.16 5.64 -14.76
C VAL A 59 -3.24 5.01 -15.63
N ALA A 60 -3.85 5.81 -16.50
CA ALA A 60 -4.76 5.34 -17.56
C ALA A 60 -6.01 4.56 -17.05
N HIS A 61 -6.62 5.07 -15.99
CA HIS A 61 -7.91 4.60 -15.44
C HIS A 61 -8.97 5.72 -15.43
N PRO A 62 -9.37 6.26 -16.61
CA PRO A 62 -10.44 7.22 -16.65
C PRO A 62 -11.75 6.59 -16.17
N CYS A 63 -12.63 7.40 -15.61
CA CYS A 63 -13.94 6.96 -15.13
C CYS A 63 -14.99 8.06 -15.22
N THR A 64 -16.25 7.67 -15.28
CA THR A 64 -17.37 8.61 -15.39
C THR A 64 -18.17 8.62 -14.09
N ARG A 65 -18.31 9.80 -13.47
CA ARG A 65 -19.14 10.03 -12.28
C ARG A 65 -20.17 11.10 -12.63
N GLN A 66 -21.46 10.78 -12.46
CA GLN A 66 -22.58 11.70 -12.69
C GLN A 66 -22.55 12.37 -14.10
N GLY A 67 -22.20 11.60 -15.13
CA GLY A 67 -22.14 12.08 -16.52
C GLY A 67 -20.87 12.85 -16.88
N VAL A 68 -19.96 13.10 -15.93
CA VAL A 68 -18.66 13.76 -16.18
C VAL A 68 -17.54 12.72 -16.21
N THR A 69 -16.69 12.78 -17.24
CA THR A 69 -15.51 11.92 -17.38
C THR A 69 -14.30 12.55 -16.71
N TYR A 70 -13.66 11.80 -15.83
CA TYR A 70 -12.45 12.18 -15.11
C TYR A 70 -11.27 11.33 -15.56
N THR A 71 -10.06 11.88 -15.46
CA THR A 71 -8.81 11.21 -15.86
C THR A 71 -8.42 10.05 -14.94
N SER A 72 -8.91 10.06 -13.70
CA SER A 72 -8.68 9.00 -12.70
C SER A 72 -9.79 8.97 -11.65
N ILE A 73 -9.85 7.87 -10.89
CA ILE A 73 -10.76 7.73 -9.75
C ILE A 73 -10.47 8.78 -8.66
N PHE A 74 -9.22 9.20 -8.53
CA PHE A 74 -8.79 10.23 -7.58
C PHE A 74 -9.41 11.59 -7.88
N ALA A 75 -9.41 11.97 -9.17
CA ALA A 75 -10.03 13.20 -9.65
C ALA A 75 -11.56 13.13 -9.59
N ALA A 76 -12.14 11.95 -9.79
CA ALA A 76 -13.58 11.74 -9.66
C ALA A 76 -14.06 11.85 -8.21
N PHE A 77 -13.20 11.60 -7.20
CA PHE A 77 -13.54 11.62 -5.78
C PHE A 77 -12.52 12.41 -4.94
N PRO A 78 -12.41 13.74 -5.13
CA PRO A 78 -11.46 14.56 -4.38
C PRO A 78 -11.72 14.55 -2.86
N GLU A 79 -12.93 14.22 -2.41
CA GLU A 79 -13.32 14.12 -1.01
C GLU A 79 -12.81 12.85 -0.30
N VAL A 80 -12.36 11.84 -1.05
CA VAL A 80 -11.90 10.55 -0.53
C VAL A 80 -10.39 10.55 -0.35
N GLN A 81 -9.93 10.08 0.80
CA GLN A 81 -8.51 9.77 1.01
C GLN A 81 -8.20 8.37 0.47
N PHE A 82 -7.43 8.29 -0.60
CA PHE A 82 -6.93 7.03 -1.11
C PHE A 82 -5.56 6.70 -0.53
N TYR A 83 -5.28 5.41 -0.37
CA TYR A 83 -3.95 4.95 0.03
C TYR A 83 -3.72 3.52 -0.43
N ASP A 84 -2.46 3.15 -0.66
CA ASP A 84 -2.09 1.78 -1.05
C ASP A 84 -0.68 1.41 -0.60
N TYR A 85 -0.38 0.11 -0.71
CA TYR A 85 0.98 -0.42 -0.66
C TYR A 85 1.40 -0.86 -2.07
N THR A 86 2.68 -0.69 -2.40
CA THR A 86 3.22 -1.07 -3.71
C THR A 86 4.50 -1.87 -3.57
N LYS A 87 4.68 -2.90 -4.40
CA LYS A 87 5.99 -3.47 -4.68
C LYS A 87 6.66 -2.81 -5.89
N VAL A 88 5.91 -2.12 -6.74
CA VAL A 88 6.52 -1.33 -7.83
C VAL A 88 7.14 -0.05 -7.25
N TYR A 89 8.40 -0.13 -6.82
CA TYR A 89 9.12 0.97 -6.16
C TYR A 89 9.18 2.25 -7.01
N LYS A 90 9.27 2.11 -8.35
CA LYS A 90 9.32 3.24 -9.28
C LYS A 90 8.12 4.19 -9.18
N ARG A 91 6.99 3.76 -8.58
CA ARG A 91 5.81 4.61 -8.35
C ARG A 91 6.09 5.74 -7.36
N ALA A 92 7.06 5.59 -6.44
CA ALA A 92 7.40 6.63 -5.47
C ALA A 92 8.04 7.88 -6.09
N TYR A 93 8.57 7.79 -7.33
CA TYR A 93 9.11 8.95 -8.05
C TYR A 93 8.04 9.71 -8.85
N ARG A 94 6.78 9.26 -8.84
CA ARG A 94 5.71 9.93 -9.58
C ARG A 94 5.09 11.05 -8.75
N ALA A 95 4.63 12.08 -9.45
CA ALA A 95 3.65 13.01 -8.88
C ALA A 95 2.33 12.25 -8.68
N LEU A 96 2.00 11.96 -7.42
CA LEU A 96 0.73 11.32 -7.06
C LEU A 96 -0.36 12.39 -6.87
N PRO A 97 -1.64 12.05 -7.09
CA PRO A 97 -2.76 12.90 -6.70
C PRO A 97 -2.68 13.28 -5.22
N SER A 98 -3.07 14.50 -4.87
CA SER A 98 -2.96 15.03 -3.50
C SER A 98 -3.76 14.24 -2.46
N ASN A 99 -4.79 13.52 -2.90
CA ASN A 99 -5.61 12.64 -2.08
C ASN A 99 -5.21 11.15 -2.19
N TYR A 100 -3.97 10.83 -2.63
CA TYR A 100 -3.46 9.47 -2.72
C TYR A 100 -2.08 9.31 -2.06
N SER A 101 -1.98 8.40 -1.10
CA SER A 101 -0.72 8.10 -0.39
C SER A 101 -0.24 6.68 -0.68
N LEU A 102 1.06 6.52 -0.96
CA LEU A 102 1.64 5.23 -1.32
C LEU A 102 2.74 4.82 -0.33
N THR A 103 2.67 3.59 0.16
CA THR A 103 3.70 2.99 1.03
C THR A 103 4.44 1.88 0.27
N LEU A 104 5.76 1.92 0.23
CA LEU A 104 6.58 0.87 -0.39
C LEU A 104 6.47 -0.43 0.43
N SER A 105 6.42 -1.59 -0.22
CA SER A 105 6.37 -2.90 0.43
C SER A 105 7.72 -3.59 0.27
N TYR A 106 8.47 -3.67 1.37
CA TYR A 106 9.78 -4.31 1.38
C TYR A 106 9.68 -5.83 1.33
N SER A 107 10.67 -6.46 0.72
CA SER A 107 10.86 -7.91 0.67
C SER A 107 12.34 -8.21 0.42
N ALA A 108 12.96 -9.03 1.26
CA ALA A 108 14.34 -9.48 1.08
C ALA A 108 14.45 -10.70 0.15
N ALA A 109 13.34 -11.19 -0.40
CA ALA A 109 13.30 -12.35 -1.30
C ALA A 109 14.14 -12.21 -2.58
N ASN A 110 14.48 -10.99 -2.98
CA ASN A 110 15.38 -10.70 -4.08
C ASN A 110 16.27 -9.52 -3.69
N GLU A 111 17.59 -9.70 -3.75
CA GLU A 111 18.56 -8.69 -3.30
C GLU A 111 18.50 -7.40 -4.12
N ALA A 112 18.40 -7.51 -5.45
CA ALA A 112 18.30 -6.34 -6.32
C ALA A 112 17.02 -5.53 -6.02
N TYR A 113 15.90 -6.22 -5.77
CA TYR A 113 14.65 -5.59 -5.34
C TYR A 113 14.78 -4.91 -3.98
N ALA A 114 15.31 -5.60 -2.98
CA ALA A 114 15.50 -5.07 -1.64
C ALA A 114 16.36 -3.79 -1.67
N ASN A 115 17.45 -3.83 -2.43
CA ASN A 115 18.34 -2.70 -2.65
C ASN A 115 17.65 -1.55 -3.38
N ALA A 116 16.82 -1.82 -4.39
CA ALA A 116 16.07 -0.80 -5.10
C ALA A 116 15.03 -0.10 -4.19
N VAL A 117 14.34 -0.84 -3.32
CA VAL A 117 13.41 -0.26 -2.35
C VAL A 117 14.13 0.64 -1.35
N ILE A 118 15.31 0.23 -0.86
CA ILE A 118 16.13 1.02 0.05
C ILE A 118 16.57 2.33 -0.60
N ASP A 119 17.12 2.27 -1.81
CA ASP A 119 17.54 3.46 -2.57
C ASP A 119 16.35 4.40 -2.80
N THR A 120 15.24 3.87 -3.32
CA THR A 120 14.04 4.66 -3.59
C THR A 120 13.49 5.30 -2.33
N ALA A 121 13.47 4.59 -1.20
CA ALA A 121 13.05 5.18 0.05
C ALA A 121 13.95 6.36 0.43
N ASN A 122 15.28 6.18 0.35
CA ASN A 122 16.26 7.22 0.69
C ASN A 122 16.16 8.45 -0.22
N GLU A 123 15.92 8.26 -1.52
CA GLU A 123 15.82 9.34 -2.49
C GLU A 123 14.49 10.10 -2.42
N THR A 124 13.39 9.41 -2.14
CA THR A 124 12.03 10.00 -2.20
C THR A 124 11.46 10.36 -0.83
N GLY A 125 12.02 9.82 0.25
CA GLY A 125 11.44 9.92 1.59
C GLY A 125 10.20 9.04 1.80
N ALA A 126 9.82 8.18 0.84
CA ALA A 126 8.62 7.35 0.93
C ALA A 126 8.64 6.39 2.14
N ASN A 127 7.47 6.16 2.73
CA ASN A 127 7.31 5.20 3.82
C ASN A 127 7.50 3.76 3.31
N VAL A 128 8.06 2.89 4.16
CA VAL A 128 8.37 1.50 3.81
C VAL A 128 7.72 0.54 4.80
N ALA A 129 6.82 -0.32 4.35
CA ALA A 129 6.25 -1.40 5.13
C ALA A 129 7.17 -2.62 5.17
N ILE A 130 7.43 -3.12 6.38
CA ILE A 130 8.23 -4.31 6.64
C ILE A 130 7.42 -5.28 7.49
N VAL A 131 7.41 -6.56 7.12
CA VAL A 131 6.78 -7.62 7.91
C VAL A 131 7.86 -8.33 8.73
N TYR A 132 7.80 -8.21 10.05
CA TYR A 132 8.69 -8.87 10.99
C TYR A 132 8.16 -10.24 11.39
N ARG A 133 9.07 -11.15 11.75
CA ARG A 133 8.77 -12.53 12.14
C ARG A 133 7.77 -12.64 13.28
N THR A 134 7.94 -11.81 14.29
CA THR A 134 7.13 -11.85 15.51
C THR A 134 6.69 -10.44 15.91
N LYS A 135 5.58 -10.37 16.64
CA LYS A 135 5.13 -9.12 17.27
C LYS A 135 6.19 -8.57 18.23
N ALA A 136 6.89 -9.44 18.96
CA ALA A 136 7.96 -9.05 19.87
C ALA A 136 9.12 -8.36 19.14
N LEU A 137 9.59 -8.93 18.03
CA LEU A 137 10.64 -8.32 17.21
C LEU A 137 10.20 -6.98 16.62
N ARG A 138 8.97 -6.90 16.11
CA ARG A 138 8.42 -5.63 15.62
C ARG A 138 8.40 -4.60 16.75
N ASN A 139 7.86 -4.95 17.91
CA ASN A 139 7.76 -4.05 19.06
C ASN A 139 9.14 -3.58 19.52
N GLN A 140 10.14 -4.47 19.55
CA GLN A 140 11.51 -4.09 19.85
C GLN A 140 12.00 -2.97 18.93
N PHE A 141 11.80 -3.08 17.60
CA PHE A 141 12.21 -2.01 16.69
C PHE A 141 11.43 -0.71 16.85
N VAL A 142 10.16 -0.78 17.28
CA VAL A 142 9.36 0.40 17.64
C VAL A 142 9.92 1.06 18.90
N GLU A 143 10.29 0.27 19.92
CA GLU A 143 10.88 0.73 21.18
C GLU A 143 12.29 1.29 20.99
N ASP A 144 13.12 0.65 20.17
CA ASP A 144 14.46 1.11 19.78
C ASP A 144 14.40 2.42 18.96
N GLY A 145 13.23 2.74 18.41
CA GLY A 145 12.97 3.97 17.66
C GLY A 145 13.64 4.04 16.29
N ALA A 146 14.34 2.99 15.85
CA ALA A 146 14.86 2.87 14.49
C ALA A 146 15.24 1.43 14.10
N HIS A 147 15.14 1.11 12.81
CA HIS A 147 15.73 -0.08 12.22
C HIS A 147 16.73 0.32 11.13
N TYR A 148 17.94 -0.24 11.24
CA TYR A 148 18.96 -0.22 10.20
C TYR A 148 18.76 -1.41 9.25
N LEU A 149 18.24 -1.15 8.06
CA LEU A 149 17.98 -2.17 7.05
C LEU A 149 18.96 -2.06 5.89
N GLY A 150 19.60 -3.15 5.50
CA GLY A 150 20.56 -3.22 4.39
C GLY A 150 21.94 -3.74 4.80
N ARG A 151 22.92 -3.69 3.90
CA ARG A 151 24.31 -4.11 4.18
C ARG A 151 25.21 -2.89 4.36
N VAL A 152 26.04 -2.93 5.40
CA VAL A 152 27.10 -1.94 5.65
C VAL A 152 28.42 -2.49 5.10
N GLY A 153 29.12 -1.74 4.23
CA GLY A 153 30.38 -2.15 3.58
C GLY A 153 30.66 -1.37 2.28
N PHE A 154 31.72 -1.71 1.54
CA PHE A 154 32.27 -0.98 0.37
C PHE A 154 31.33 -0.80 -0.86
N GLY A 155 30.02 -1.05 -0.71
CA GLY A 155 28.95 -0.77 -1.68
C GLY A 155 27.63 -0.35 -0.99
N LEU A 156 27.74 0.53 0.02
CA LEU A 156 26.70 0.96 0.97
C LEU A 156 25.29 1.12 0.36
N ARG A 157 24.37 0.22 0.75
CA ARG A 157 22.92 0.43 0.63
C ARG A 157 22.29 0.08 1.97
N ALA A 158 21.98 1.11 2.75
CA ALA A 158 21.28 0.98 4.00
C ALA A 158 20.28 2.11 4.17
N MET A 159 19.20 1.84 4.90
CA MET A 159 18.31 2.87 5.42
C MET A 159 18.24 2.73 6.94
N LYS A 160 18.24 3.88 7.63
CA LYS A 160 17.91 3.96 9.04
C LYS A 160 16.65 4.82 9.15
N ARG A 161 15.56 4.26 9.66
CA ARG A 161 14.29 4.96 9.82
C ARG A 161 13.62 4.59 11.11
N GLU A 162 12.86 5.54 11.65
CA GLU A 162 11.92 5.31 12.74
C GLU A 162 10.95 4.20 12.38
N VAL A 163 10.68 3.29 13.33
CA VAL A 163 9.71 2.20 13.13
C VAL A 163 8.45 2.51 13.92
N ILE A 164 7.30 2.52 13.24
CA ILE A 164 5.99 2.73 13.86
C ILE A 164 5.15 1.45 13.85
N ASP A 165 4.14 1.38 14.72
CA ASP A 165 3.20 0.26 14.76
C ASP A 165 2.31 0.24 13.50
N GLY A 166 2.60 -0.72 12.62
CA GLY A 166 1.84 -0.97 11.40
C GLY A 166 0.49 -1.66 11.58
N ASP A 167 0.28 -2.27 12.73
CA ASP A 167 -0.83 -3.19 13.01
C ASP A 167 -1.99 -2.52 13.75
N GLU A 168 -1.79 -1.32 14.32
CA GLU A 168 -2.82 -0.54 14.99
C GLU A 168 -3.92 -0.05 14.01
N THR A 169 -3.51 0.44 12.84
CA THR A 169 -4.43 0.95 11.82
C THR A 169 -3.80 0.85 10.42
N ASP A 170 -4.63 0.76 9.37
CA ASP A 170 -4.16 0.76 7.98
C ASP A 170 -4.07 2.19 7.41
N MET A 171 -4.40 3.23 8.19
CA MET A 171 -4.46 4.63 7.74
C MET A 171 -3.07 5.26 7.54
N ARG A 172 -2.25 4.71 6.63
CA ARG A 172 -0.83 5.11 6.46
C ARG A 172 -0.62 6.55 6.03
N PHE A 173 -1.65 7.19 5.48
CA PHE A 173 -1.64 8.60 5.11
C PHE A 173 -1.58 9.56 6.32
N THR A 174 -1.79 9.06 7.55
CA THR A 174 -1.62 9.86 8.78
C THR A 174 -0.21 9.76 9.35
N ASP A 175 0.60 8.84 8.84
CA ASP A 175 1.94 8.61 9.34
C ASP A 175 2.88 9.73 8.88
N LYS A 176 3.92 10.00 9.68
CA LYS A 176 5.04 10.86 9.25
C LYS A 176 5.71 10.26 8.01
N LEU A 177 6.24 11.10 7.13
CA LEU A 177 7.08 10.64 6.02
C LEU A 177 8.46 10.20 6.51
N GLY A 178 9.07 9.26 5.80
CA GLY A 178 10.41 8.79 6.13
C GLY A 178 10.45 7.65 7.16
N VAL A 179 9.34 6.99 7.44
CA VAL A 179 9.25 5.94 8.48
C VAL A 179 9.19 4.52 7.88
N ILE A 180 9.52 3.54 8.73
CA ILE A 180 9.20 2.13 8.51
C ILE A 180 7.87 1.83 9.19
N VAL A 181 6.91 1.34 8.41
CA VAL A 181 5.64 0.80 8.91
C VAL A 181 5.87 -0.65 9.31
N GLY A 182 6.00 -0.90 10.62
CA GLY A 182 6.32 -2.22 11.16
C GLY A 182 5.11 -3.11 11.35
N LEU A 183 4.96 -4.12 10.50
CA LEU A 183 3.94 -5.17 10.59
C LEU A 183 4.52 -6.45 11.19
N TYR A 184 3.70 -7.34 11.75
CA TYR A 184 4.15 -8.70 12.09
C TYR A 184 3.47 -9.80 11.27
N ALA A 185 4.17 -10.91 11.08
CA ALA A 185 3.71 -12.04 10.29
C ALA A 185 2.43 -12.68 10.89
N LYS A 186 1.38 -12.76 10.08
CA LYS A 186 0.08 -13.38 10.41
C LYS A 186 -0.24 -14.50 9.42
N GLY A 187 -1.04 -15.47 9.87
CA GLY A 187 -1.50 -16.57 9.01
C GLY A 187 -0.35 -17.32 8.32
N PRO A 188 -0.45 -17.60 7.00
CA PRO A 188 0.58 -18.31 6.25
C PRO A 188 1.97 -17.67 6.28
N ALA A 189 2.06 -16.34 6.42
CA ALA A 189 3.34 -15.63 6.44
C ALA A 189 4.24 -16.04 7.63
N LYS A 190 3.67 -16.60 8.70
CA LYS A 190 4.47 -17.14 9.83
C LYS A 190 5.45 -18.23 9.39
N ARG A 191 5.12 -18.95 8.32
CA ARG A 191 5.94 -20.04 7.74
C ARG A 191 6.79 -19.57 6.56
N ASP A 192 6.89 -18.26 6.33
CA ASP A 192 7.66 -17.72 5.20
C ASP A 192 9.16 -18.03 5.36
N THR A 193 9.72 -18.64 4.32
CA THR A 193 11.15 -18.86 4.12
C THR A 193 11.67 -18.15 2.86
N SER A 194 10.82 -17.39 2.17
CA SER A 194 11.18 -16.73 0.92
C SER A 194 12.00 -15.46 1.12
N GLY A 195 12.04 -14.90 2.34
CA GLY A 195 12.63 -13.60 2.61
C GLY A 195 11.63 -12.44 2.54
N PHE A 196 10.34 -12.72 2.44
CA PHE A 196 9.28 -11.72 2.60
C PHE A 196 9.19 -11.24 4.06
N VAL A 197 9.36 -12.15 5.02
CA VAL A 197 9.36 -11.85 6.45
C VAL A 197 10.78 -11.68 6.98
N VAL A 198 11.01 -10.57 7.67
CA VAL A 198 12.30 -10.19 8.26
C VAL A 198 12.44 -10.75 9.69
N GLY A 199 13.58 -11.38 9.96
CA GLY A 199 13.91 -12.03 11.22
C GLY A 199 13.37 -13.45 11.36
#